data_AF-A0A7M3ZNY0-F1
#
_entry.id   AF-A0A7M3ZNY0-F1
#
_cell.length_a   1.000
_cell.length_b   1.000
_cell.length_c   1.000
_cell.angle_alpha   90.00
_cell.angle_beta   90.00
_cell.angle_gamma   90.00
#
_symmetry.space_group_name_H-M   'P 1'
#
loop_
_entity.id
_entity.type
_entity.pdbx_description
1 polymer ?
#
loop_
_entity_poly.entity_id
_entity_poly.type
_entity_poly.pdbx_seq_one_letter_code
_entity_poly.pdbx_strand_id
1 'polypeptide(L)'
;GIGPFIEEKLNALGITTYRQIANMNAKLEKQVNEAIEFFPGRVKRDQWATQAKILLGENVKLDEKALKQTEELERVAAKAEKIDFATLGVAVASEKDDLQSIKGIGPFIEEKLNALGIFTFEQVSKMTAKIEEEVNVAIEFFPGRVKRDEWAKQAKKLHKETK
;
A
#
# COMPACT_ATOMS: atom_id res chain seq x y z
N GLY A 1 -10.34 6.40 13.53
CA GLY A 1 -9.98 7.15 14.75
C GLY A 1 -9.32 6.21 15.75
N ILE A 2 -8.65 6.77 16.77
CA ILE A 2 -8.04 5.99 17.87
C ILE A 2 -9.19 5.50 18.77
N GLY A 3 -9.51 4.20 18.70
CA GLY A 3 -10.50 3.56 19.57
C GLY A 3 -9.85 2.97 20.85
N PRO A 4 -10.66 2.42 21.79
CA PRO A 4 -10.17 2.00 23.11
C PRO A 4 -8.99 1.02 23.08
N PHE A 5 -8.99 0.04 22.16
CA PHE A 5 -7.87 -0.89 21.98
C PHE A 5 -6.57 -0.18 21.57
N ILE A 6 -6.68 0.79 20.66
CA ILE A 6 -5.51 1.54 20.16
C ILE A 6 -5.00 2.45 21.28
N GLU A 7 -5.91 3.10 22.01
CA GLU A 7 -5.57 3.93 23.17
C GLU A 7 -4.82 3.12 24.24
N GLU A 8 -5.26 1.89 24.55
CA GLU A 8 -4.56 1.00 25.48
C GLU A 8 -3.12 0.70 25.02
N LYS A 9 -2.93 0.37 23.74
CA LYS A 9 -1.60 0.10 23.17
C LYS A 9 -0.70 1.35 23.18
N LEU A 10 -1.25 2.53 22.89
CA LEU A 10 -0.53 3.80 22.97
C LEU A 10 -0.10 4.10 24.40
N ASN A 11 -1.00 3.91 25.38
CA ASN A 11 -0.71 4.09 26.80
C ASN A 11 0.40 3.14 27.27
N ALA A 12 0.39 1.88 26.82
CA ALA A 12 1.46 0.92 27.10
C ALA A 12 2.84 1.34 26.53
N LEU A 13 2.85 2.11 25.45
CA LEU A 13 4.05 2.74 24.88
C LEU A 13 4.41 4.09 25.54
N GLY A 14 3.68 4.50 26.58
CA GLY A 14 3.85 5.79 27.26
C GLY A 14 3.34 7.00 26.47
N ILE A 15 2.54 6.77 25.42
CA ILE A 15 1.91 7.82 24.61
C ILE A 15 0.51 8.06 25.15
N THR A 16 0.34 9.12 25.93
CA THR A 16 -0.92 9.46 26.61
C THR A 16 -1.45 10.84 26.19
N THR A 17 -0.73 11.56 25.34
CA THR A 17 -1.06 12.94 24.95
C THR A 17 -0.97 13.17 23.45
N TYR A 18 -1.81 14.08 22.93
CA TYR A 18 -1.70 14.55 21.55
C TYR A 18 -0.32 15.17 21.25
N ARG A 19 0.34 15.81 22.23
CA ARG A 19 1.68 16.38 22.05
C ARG A 19 2.72 15.32 21.70
N GLN A 20 2.65 14.13 22.30
CA GLN A 20 3.55 13.03 21.96
C GLN A 20 3.24 12.47 20.56
N ILE A 21 1.97 12.37 20.19
CA ILE A 21 1.55 11.94 18.85
C ILE A 21 1.99 12.96 17.78
N ALA A 22 1.84 14.26 18.05
CA ALA A 22 2.23 15.34 17.14
C ALA A 22 3.75 15.39 16.87
N ASN A 23 4.55 14.94 17.83
CA ASN A 23 6.02 14.92 17.76
C ASN A 23 6.58 13.50 17.51
N MET A 24 5.74 12.59 16.99
CA MET A 24 6.15 11.22 16.72
C MET A 24 7.26 11.19 15.66
N ASN A 25 8.37 10.52 15.98
CA ASN A 25 9.48 10.29 15.06
C ASN A 25 9.37 8.90 14.42
N ALA A 26 10.20 8.61 13.41
CA ALA A 26 10.13 7.35 12.66
C ALA A 26 10.29 6.09 13.54
N LYS A 27 11.09 6.17 14.62
CA LYS A 27 11.26 5.07 15.57
C LYS A 27 9.96 4.81 16.34
N LEU A 28 9.36 5.86 16.90
CA LEU A 28 8.12 5.76 17.65
C LEU A 28 6.95 5.34 16.75
N GLU A 29 6.89 5.87 15.53
CA GLU A 29 5.91 5.47 14.52
C GLU A 29 5.98 3.96 14.22
N LYS A 30 7.19 3.41 14.06
CA LYS A 30 7.40 1.97 13.88
C LYS A 30 6.90 1.18 15.09
N GLN A 31 7.26 1.59 16.31
CA GLN A 31 6.81 0.92 17.54
C GLN A 31 5.29 0.94 17.69
N VAL A 32 4.64 2.06 17.36
CA VAL A 32 3.18 2.17 17.38
C VAL A 32 2.56 1.25 16.33
N ASN A 33 3.09 1.23 15.10
CA ASN A 33 2.60 0.34 14.03
C ASN A 33 2.72 -1.14 14.40
N GLU A 34 3.79 -1.53 15.10
CA GLU A 34 3.97 -2.91 15.61
C GLU A 34 2.98 -3.22 16.74
N ALA A 35 2.79 -2.30 17.70
CA ALA A 35 1.91 -2.50 18.85
C ALA A 35 0.41 -2.56 18.49
N ILE A 36 0.00 -1.88 17.42
CA ILE A 36 -1.40 -1.88 16.97
C ILE A 36 -1.76 -3.11 16.11
N GLU A 37 -0.83 -4.08 15.96
CA GLU A 37 -0.88 -5.47 15.46
C GLU A 37 -1.79 -5.78 14.25
N PHE A 38 -3.06 -5.37 14.32
CA PHE A 38 -4.09 -5.58 13.33
C PHE A 38 -4.04 -4.63 12.12
N PHE A 39 -3.28 -3.53 12.19
CA PHE A 39 -3.28 -2.50 11.13
C PHE A 39 -1.90 -1.86 10.94
N PRO A 40 -0.92 -2.59 10.39
CA PRO A 40 0.39 -2.02 10.11
C PRO A 40 0.29 -0.82 9.16
N GLY A 41 0.98 0.28 9.49
CA GLY A 41 1.03 1.49 8.66
C GLY A 41 -0.10 2.49 8.88
N ARG A 42 -1.04 2.21 9.79
CA ARG A 42 -2.20 3.09 10.05
C ARG A 42 -1.80 4.49 10.52
N VAL A 43 -0.72 4.60 11.28
CA VAL A 43 -0.26 5.87 11.85
C VAL A 43 0.04 6.91 10.76
N LYS A 44 0.76 6.48 9.72
CA LYS A 44 1.13 7.33 8.58
C LYS A 44 -0.07 7.60 7.69
N ARG A 45 -0.80 6.53 7.35
CA ARG A 45 -2.01 6.54 6.54
C ARG A 45 -3.05 7.54 7.03
N ASP A 46 -3.39 7.44 8.32
CA ASP A 46 -4.40 8.30 8.94
C ASP A 46 -3.80 9.66 9.34
N GLN A 47 -2.51 9.90 9.11
CA GLN A 47 -1.83 11.16 9.45
C GLN A 47 -1.97 11.54 10.94
N TRP A 48 -1.78 10.59 11.86
CA TRP A 48 -2.01 10.81 13.30
C TRP A 48 -1.24 12.00 13.86
N ALA A 49 0.01 12.21 13.43
CA ALA A 49 0.79 13.36 13.84
C ALA A 49 0.16 14.69 13.38
N THR A 50 -0.33 14.76 12.15
CA THR A 50 -1.02 15.94 11.61
C THR A 50 -2.35 16.19 12.33
N GLN A 51 -3.14 15.14 12.57
CA GLN A 51 -4.38 15.25 13.33
C GLN A 51 -4.12 15.74 14.76
N ALA A 52 -3.07 15.25 15.42
CA ALA A 52 -2.69 15.68 16.76
C ALA A 52 -2.25 17.15 16.80
N LYS A 53 -1.52 17.63 15.79
CA LYS A 53 -1.17 19.06 15.66
C LYS A 53 -2.41 19.94 15.53
N ILE A 54 -3.38 19.53 14.73
CA ILE A 54 -4.67 20.22 14.58
C ILE A 54 -5.41 20.27 15.93
N LEU A 55 -5.46 19.16 16.67
CA LEU A 55 -6.09 19.09 18.00
C LEU A 55 -5.38 19.98 19.05
N LEU A 56 -4.09 20.26 18.86
CA LEU A 56 -3.31 21.19 19.67
C LEU A 56 -3.46 22.67 19.22
N GLY A 57 -4.28 22.93 18.21
CA GLY A 57 -4.55 24.28 17.69
C GLY A 57 -3.54 24.77 16.66
N GLU A 58 -2.66 23.91 16.14
CA GLU A 58 -1.75 24.29 15.06
C GLU A 58 -2.50 24.41 13.73
N ASN A 59 -2.20 25.47 12.95
CA ASN A 59 -2.81 25.69 11.64
C ASN A 59 -2.12 24.84 10.56
N VAL A 60 -2.32 23.52 10.63
CA VAL A 60 -1.84 22.54 9.65
C VAL A 60 -3.05 21.93 8.94
N LYS A 61 -2.94 21.70 7.63
CA LYS A 61 -4.01 21.03 6.86
C LYS A 61 -3.66 19.56 6.66
N LEU A 62 -4.67 18.70 6.76
CA LEU A 62 -4.54 17.30 6.33
C LEU A 62 -4.25 17.27 4.83
N ASP A 63 -3.39 16.34 4.43
CA ASP A 63 -3.23 16.03 3.02
C ASP A 63 -4.40 15.15 2.58
N GLU A 64 -5.49 15.77 2.14
CA GLU A 64 -6.70 15.08 1.67
C GLU A 64 -6.42 14.12 0.52
N LYS A 65 -5.42 14.42 -0.31
CA LYS A 65 -5.02 13.55 -1.41
C LYS A 65 -4.37 12.28 -0.87
N ALA A 66 -3.46 12.40 0.09
CA ALA A 66 -2.82 11.25 0.72
C ALA A 66 -3.84 10.36 1.48
N LEU A 67 -4.84 10.96 2.14
CA LEU A 67 -5.93 10.20 2.77
C LEU A 67 -6.70 9.39 1.72
N LYS A 68 -7.16 10.03 0.64
CA LYS A 68 -7.89 9.35 -0.45
C LYS A 68 -7.07 8.25 -1.10
N GLN A 69 -5.78 8.50 -1.37
CA GLN A 69 -4.88 7.50 -1.93
C GLN A 69 -4.76 6.30 -1.00
N THR A 70 -4.69 6.50 0.31
CA THR A 70 -4.54 5.37 1.21
C THR A 70 -5.84 4.58 1.40
N GLU A 71 -6.99 5.25 1.47
CA GLU A 71 -8.30 4.59 1.41
C GLU A 71 -8.45 3.75 0.14
N GLU A 72 -7.95 4.25 -0.99
CA GLU A 72 -7.92 3.52 -2.25
C GLU A 72 -7.00 2.30 -2.18
N LEU A 73 -5.80 2.43 -1.63
CA LEU A 73 -4.88 1.30 -1.44
C LEU A 73 -5.47 0.23 -0.51
N GLU A 74 -6.21 0.60 0.54
CA GLU A 74 -6.91 -0.36 1.41
C GLU A 74 -8.00 -1.13 0.65
N ARG A 75 -8.83 -0.43 -0.13
CA ARG A 75 -9.85 -1.11 -0.95
C ARG A 75 -9.22 -2.01 -2.00
N VAL A 76 -8.10 -1.60 -2.59
CA VAL A 76 -7.35 -2.42 -3.53
C VAL A 76 -6.79 -3.66 -2.82
N ALA A 77 -6.15 -3.50 -1.67
CA ALA A 77 -5.61 -4.62 -0.89
C ALA A 77 -6.70 -5.64 -0.52
N ALA A 78 -7.90 -5.19 -0.14
CA ALA A 78 -9.02 -6.08 0.13
C ALA A 78 -9.44 -6.93 -1.08
N LYS A 79 -9.14 -6.50 -2.33
CA LYS A 79 -9.44 -7.27 -3.55
C LYS A 79 -8.37 -8.29 -3.89
N ALA A 80 -7.26 -8.35 -3.17
CA ALA A 80 -6.20 -9.35 -3.38
C ALA A 80 -6.72 -10.79 -3.30
N GLU A 81 -7.76 -11.04 -2.49
CA GLU A 81 -8.43 -12.34 -2.35
C GLU A 81 -8.99 -12.89 -3.68
N LYS A 82 -9.22 -12.03 -4.67
CA LYS A 82 -9.79 -12.38 -5.98
C LYS A 82 -8.72 -12.69 -7.03
N ILE A 83 -7.44 -12.51 -6.70
CA ILE A 83 -6.32 -12.72 -7.60
C ILE A 83 -5.79 -14.14 -7.44
N ASP A 84 -5.64 -14.85 -8.56
CA ASP A 84 -5.09 -16.21 -8.56
C ASP A 84 -3.56 -16.24 -8.35
N PHE A 85 -3.14 -16.20 -7.08
CA PHE A 85 -1.74 -16.33 -6.69
C PHE A 85 -1.16 -17.73 -6.86
N ALA A 86 -1.97 -18.77 -7.09
CA ALA A 86 -1.45 -20.08 -7.45
C ALA A 86 -0.80 -20.04 -8.84
N THR A 87 -1.33 -19.22 -9.75
CA THR A 87 -0.74 -18.97 -11.07
C THR A 87 0.39 -17.95 -11.02
N LEU A 88 0.22 -16.82 -10.31
CA LEU A 88 1.23 -15.75 -10.27
C LEU A 88 2.46 -16.11 -9.44
N GLY A 89 2.30 -16.95 -8.41
CA GLY A 89 3.28 -17.11 -7.34
C GLY A 89 3.20 -15.99 -6.30
N VAL A 90 3.88 -16.20 -5.18
CA VAL A 90 3.91 -15.26 -4.05
C VAL A 90 5.31 -14.67 -3.92
N ALA A 91 5.37 -13.38 -3.63
CA ALA A 91 6.60 -12.66 -3.29
C ALA A 91 6.33 -11.77 -2.08
N VAL A 92 7.37 -11.37 -1.38
CA VAL A 92 7.29 -10.39 -0.28
C VAL A 92 7.86 -9.04 -0.70
N ALA A 93 7.52 -7.99 0.06
CA ALA A 93 7.94 -6.62 -0.26
C ALA A 93 9.46 -6.43 -0.37
N SER A 94 10.27 -7.27 0.29
CA SER A 94 11.74 -7.23 0.18
C SER A 94 12.28 -7.75 -1.17
N GLU A 95 11.45 -8.44 -1.94
CA GLU A 95 11.78 -8.99 -3.27
C GLU A 95 11.26 -8.08 -4.39
N LYS A 96 10.74 -6.90 -4.06
CA LYS A 96 10.15 -5.95 -5.01
C LYS A 96 11.11 -5.64 -6.17
N ASP A 97 10.60 -5.81 -7.39
CA ASP A 97 11.16 -5.24 -8.61
C ASP A 97 10.68 -3.80 -8.83
N ASP A 98 11.36 -3.05 -9.70
CA ASP A 98 10.87 -1.75 -10.16
C ASP A 98 9.79 -1.92 -11.25
N LEU A 99 8.53 -2.14 -10.84
CA LEU A 99 7.43 -2.38 -11.78
C LEU A 99 7.17 -1.18 -12.70
N GLN A 100 7.65 0.02 -12.36
CA GLN A 100 7.55 1.22 -13.19
C GLN A 100 8.37 1.12 -14.48
N SER A 101 9.31 0.17 -14.56
CA SER A 101 10.01 -0.19 -15.79
C SER A 101 9.06 -0.77 -16.86
N ILE A 102 7.85 -1.22 -16.49
CA ILE A 102 6.81 -1.63 -17.44
C ILE A 102 6.01 -0.41 -17.90
N LYS A 103 5.99 -0.16 -19.21
CA LYS A 103 5.24 0.96 -19.78
C LYS A 103 3.75 0.84 -19.44
N GLY A 104 3.21 1.89 -18.83
CA GLY A 104 1.81 1.96 -18.38
C GLY A 104 1.65 1.81 -16.87
N ILE A 105 2.70 1.40 -16.15
CA ILE A 105 2.75 1.37 -14.69
C ILE A 105 3.42 2.66 -14.20
N GLY A 106 2.64 3.57 -13.62
CA GLY A 106 3.16 4.73 -12.89
C GLY A 106 3.30 4.44 -11.39
N PRO A 107 3.87 5.37 -10.60
CA PRO A 107 4.15 5.16 -9.17
C PRO A 107 2.93 4.67 -8.37
N PHE A 108 1.77 5.31 -8.57
CA PHE A 108 0.55 4.92 -7.84
C PHE A 108 -0.05 3.59 -8.31
N ILE A 109 0.19 3.19 -9.56
CA ILE A 109 -0.22 1.89 -10.07
C ILE A 109 0.67 0.79 -9.48
N GLU A 110 1.98 1.05 -9.37
CA GLU A 110 2.89 0.16 -8.65
C GLU A 110 2.47 0.01 -7.17
N GLU A 111 2.13 1.10 -6.47
CA GLU A 111 1.63 1.02 -5.09
C GLU A 111 0.38 0.13 -4.98
N LYS A 112 -0.55 0.23 -5.92
CA LYS A 112 -1.75 -0.62 -5.97
C LYS A 112 -1.42 -2.08 -6.24
N LEU A 113 -0.48 -2.37 -7.14
CA LEU A 113 -0.02 -3.74 -7.39
C LEU A 113 0.65 -4.33 -6.14
N ASN A 114 1.50 -3.56 -5.47
CA ASN A 114 2.11 -3.95 -4.21
C ASN A 114 1.06 -4.18 -3.12
N ALA A 115 0.02 -3.35 -3.05
CA ALA A 115 -1.11 -3.55 -2.14
C ALA A 115 -1.89 -4.83 -2.43
N LEU A 116 -1.94 -5.29 -3.70
CA LEU A 116 -2.48 -6.60 -4.06
C LEU A 116 -1.56 -7.77 -3.70
N GLY A 117 -0.27 -7.52 -3.46
CA GLY A 117 0.74 -8.58 -3.26
C GLY A 117 1.52 -8.94 -4.53
N ILE A 118 1.47 -8.10 -5.57
CA ILE A 118 2.22 -8.25 -6.82
C ILE A 118 3.43 -7.31 -6.75
N PHE A 119 4.61 -7.88 -6.55
CA PHE A 119 5.86 -7.15 -6.31
C PHE A 119 6.89 -7.33 -7.41
N THR A 120 6.80 -8.40 -8.21
CA THR A 120 7.90 -8.82 -9.10
C THR A 120 7.49 -8.85 -10.57
N PHE A 121 8.47 -8.69 -11.46
CA PHE A 121 8.33 -8.95 -12.89
C PHE A 121 7.94 -10.40 -13.15
N GLU A 122 8.37 -11.35 -12.30
CA GLU A 122 7.99 -12.76 -12.44
C GLU A 122 6.49 -12.93 -12.32
N GLN A 123 5.87 -12.37 -11.27
CA GLN A 123 4.42 -12.43 -11.08
C GLN A 123 3.70 -11.79 -12.27
N VAL A 124 4.07 -10.57 -12.66
CA VAL A 124 3.42 -9.89 -13.80
C VAL A 124 3.57 -10.68 -15.10
N SER A 125 4.71 -11.34 -15.31
CA SER A 125 4.95 -12.14 -16.52
C SER A 125 4.08 -13.38 -16.65
N LYS A 126 3.49 -13.86 -15.54
CA LYS A 126 2.63 -15.04 -15.47
C LYS A 126 1.14 -14.69 -15.58
N MET A 127 0.78 -13.41 -15.70
CA MET A 127 -0.62 -13.02 -15.86
C MET A 127 -1.20 -13.65 -17.14
N THR A 128 -2.27 -14.43 -16.96
CA THR A 128 -3.11 -14.90 -18.05
C THR A 128 -4.10 -13.80 -18.44
N ALA A 129 -4.75 -13.91 -19.60
CA ALA A 129 -5.77 -12.94 -20.01
C ALA A 129 -6.89 -12.75 -18.97
N LYS A 130 -7.19 -13.79 -18.18
CA LYS A 130 -8.13 -13.72 -17.06
C LYS A 130 -7.57 -12.89 -15.92
N ILE A 131 -6.33 -13.16 -15.50
CA ILE A 131 -5.69 -12.46 -14.39
C ILE A 131 -5.41 -11.00 -14.76
N GLU A 132 -5.06 -10.70 -16.02
CA GLU A 132 -4.92 -9.32 -16.49
C GLU A 132 -6.20 -8.52 -16.26
N GLU A 133 -7.38 -9.11 -16.51
CA GLU A 133 -8.67 -8.47 -16.28
C GLU A 133 -8.97 -8.33 -14.78
N GLU A 134 -8.76 -9.39 -13.99
CA GLU A 134 -8.93 -9.38 -12.54
C GLU A 134 -8.07 -8.29 -11.89
N VAL A 135 -6.80 -8.20 -12.28
CA VAL A 135 -5.87 -7.17 -11.82
C VAL A 135 -6.35 -5.80 -12.25
N ASN A 136 -6.70 -5.59 -13.53
CA ASN A 136 -7.16 -4.30 -14.05
C ASN A 136 -8.37 -3.76 -13.26
N VAL A 137 -9.34 -4.62 -12.94
CA VAL A 137 -10.50 -4.29 -12.10
C VAL A 137 -10.08 -4.04 -10.65
N ALA A 138 -9.20 -4.87 -10.10
CA ALA A 138 -8.76 -4.77 -8.72
C ALA A 138 -8.06 -3.44 -8.44
N ILE A 139 -7.14 -3.01 -9.31
CA ILE A 139 -6.41 -1.74 -9.20
C ILE A 139 -7.24 -0.52 -9.62
N GLU A 140 -8.53 -0.69 -9.95
CA GLU A 140 -9.42 0.41 -10.36
C GLU A 140 -8.84 1.25 -11.52
N PHE A 141 -8.17 0.58 -12.46
CA PHE A 141 -7.55 1.26 -13.61
C PHE A 141 -8.51 1.32 -14.79
N PHE A 142 -8.19 2.14 -15.79
CA PHE A 142 -9.05 2.23 -16.98
C PHE A 142 -9.25 0.83 -17.59
N PRO A 143 -10.47 0.45 -17.99
CA PRO A 143 -10.76 -0.90 -18.47
C PRO A 143 -9.79 -1.38 -19.57
N GLY A 144 -9.29 -2.60 -19.42
CA GLY A 144 -8.45 -3.28 -20.41
C GLY A 144 -7.02 -2.78 -20.57
N ARG A 145 -6.55 -1.84 -19.73
CA ARG A 145 -5.21 -1.24 -19.86
C ARG A 145 -4.08 -2.22 -19.63
N VAL A 146 -4.19 -3.10 -18.64
CA VAL A 146 -3.14 -4.10 -18.33
C VAL A 146 -2.78 -4.91 -19.58
N LYS A 147 -3.81 -5.42 -20.27
CA LYS A 147 -3.66 -6.20 -21.50
C LYS A 147 -3.25 -5.35 -22.70
N ARG A 148 -3.89 -4.18 -22.89
CA ARG A 148 -3.60 -3.28 -24.04
C ARG A 148 -2.16 -2.76 -24.02
N ASP A 149 -1.66 -2.47 -22.83
CA ASP A 149 -0.29 -2.00 -22.64
C ASP A 149 0.70 -3.18 -22.54
N GLU A 150 0.26 -4.43 -22.78
CA GLU A 150 1.09 -5.65 -22.86
C GLU A 150 1.97 -5.89 -21.61
N TRP A 151 1.45 -5.66 -20.40
CA TRP A 151 2.25 -5.74 -19.17
C TRP A 151 2.94 -7.09 -18.99
N ALA A 152 2.22 -8.20 -19.18
CA ALA A 152 2.78 -9.54 -19.02
C ALA A 152 3.97 -9.81 -19.96
N LYS A 153 3.88 -9.33 -21.20
CA LYS A 153 4.93 -9.49 -22.22
C LYS A 153 6.16 -8.65 -21.88
N GLN A 154 5.98 -7.41 -21.44
CA GLN A 154 7.06 -6.54 -20.99
C GLN A 154 7.76 -7.12 -19.75
N ALA A 155 6.99 -7.54 -18.76
CA ALA A 155 7.49 -8.17 -17.54
C ALA A 155 8.29 -9.44 -17.83
N LYS A 156 7.84 -10.27 -18.79
CA LYS A 156 8.59 -11.46 -19.22
C LYS A 156 9.95 -11.15 -19.81
N LYS A 157 10.11 -9.99 -20.47
CA LYS A 157 11.41 -9.52 -20.96
C LYS A 157 12.28 -9.07 -19.80
N LEU A 158 11.76 -8.20 -18.93
CA LEU A 158 12.49 -7.67 -17.77
C LEU A 158 12.95 -8.77 -16.82
N HIS A 159 12.09 -9.74 -16.49
CA HIS A 159 12.43 -10.87 -15.62
C HIS A 159 13.57 -11.75 -16.18
N LYS A 160 13.75 -11.79 -17.50
CA LYS A 160 14.89 -12.50 -18.12
C LYS A 160 16.18 -11.69 -18.08
N GLU A 161 16.08 -10.37 -18.13
CA GLU A 161 17.23 -9.46 -18.12
C GLU A 161 17.77 -9.24 -16.70
N THR A 162 16.94 -9.43 -15.67
CA THR A 162 17.32 -9.31 -14.25
C THR A 162 17.75 -10.63 -13.60
N LYS A 163 17.74 -11.74 -14.34
CA LYS A 163 18.26 -13.05 -13.93
C LYS A 163 19.72 -13.22 -14.34
#